data_AF-A0A2T1DVV2-F1
#
_entry.id   AF-A0A2T1DVV2-F1
#
_cell.length_a   1.000
_cell.length_b   1.000
_cell.length_c   1.000
_cell.angle_alpha   90.00
_cell.angle_beta   90.00
_cell.angle_gamma   90.00
#
_symmetry.space_group_name_H-M   'P 1'
#
loop_
_entity.id
_entity.type
_entity.pdbx_description
1 polymer ?
#
loop_
_entity_poly.entity_id
_entity_poly.type
_entity_poly.pdbx_seq_one_letter_code
_entity_poly.pdbx_strand_id
1 'polypeptide(L)'
;MTPENTESFVRSILGDDDLHPVTLTVNGQSWQGWQKGRLKEGAFKESDVFAAHLKTKANRDSVEQAWRLCHGRDIRLWINGTGSLFAIPQMPALAIPACERVGTHNSWDREEDALREVQDTLAEIYHHCPFEILYAGTASLNAAFLEPITRQQAEMFAELINRIAFETENEWLGELADRGEIEADENGVPQGNIQTLADCLQQKQALHLYWD
;
A
#
# COMPACT_ATOMS: atom_id res chain seq x y z
N MET A 1 -12.71 -18.04 -12.97
CA MET A 1 -13.82 -18.36 -12.03
C MET A 1 -15.14 -17.94 -12.65
N THR A 2 -16.29 -18.39 -12.12
CA THR A 2 -17.60 -17.79 -12.43
C THR A 2 -17.87 -16.61 -11.48
N PRO A 3 -18.65 -15.59 -11.87
CA PRO A 3 -18.93 -14.43 -11.02
C PRO A 3 -19.54 -14.80 -9.66
N GLU A 4 -20.44 -15.78 -9.63
CA GLU A 4 -21.10 -16.29 -8.41
C GLU A 4 -20.09 -16.88 -7.41
N ASN A 5 -19.09 -17.62 -7.91
CA ASN A 5 -18.01 -18.17 -7.08
C ASN A 5 -17.05 -17.08 -6.58
N THR A 6 -16.92 -15.98 -7.31
CA THR A 6 -16.15 -14.80 -6.89
C THR A 6 -16.88 -14.04 -5.79
N GLU A 7 -18.18 -13.73 -5.96
CA GLU A 7 -18.97 -13.03 -4.95
C GLU A 7 -19.06 -13.82 -3.63
N SER A 8 -19.38 -15.12 -3.71
CA SER A 8 -19.43 -16.00 -2.54
C SER A 8 -18.10 -16.04 -1.78
N PHE A 9 -16.98 -15.95 -2.49
CA PHE A 9 -15.67 -15.86 -1.88
C PHE A 9 -15.42 -14.48 -1.22
N VAL A 10 -15.68 -13.37 -1.91
CA VAL A 10 -15.51 -12.01 -1.33
C VAL A 10 -16.34 -11.85 -0.05
N ARG A 11 -17.59 -12.33 -0.06
CA ARG A 11 -18.48 -12.39 1.12
C ARG A 11 -17.91 -13.21 2.28
N SER A 12 -17.13 -14.26 1.99
CA SER A 12 -16.49 -15.07 3.03
C SER A 12 -15.36 -14.33 3.77
N ILE A 13 -14.68 -13.39 3.10
CA ILE A 13 -13.58 -12.58 3.66
C ILE A 13 -14.11 -11.28 4.30
N LEU A 14 -14.92 -10.51 3.56
CA LEU A 14 -15.40 -9.18 3.95
C LEU A 14 -16.72 -9.20 4.75
N GLY A 15 -17.36 -10.37 4.89
CA GLY A 15 -18.71 -10.49 5.44
C GLY A 15 -19.79 -10.02 4.46
N ASP A 16 -21.03 -10.40 4.76
CA ASP A 16 -22.19 -10.12 3.92
C ASP A 16 -22.78 -8.72 4.13
N ASP A 17 -22.63 -8.20 5.36
CA ASP A 17 -23.20 -6.92 5.79
C ASP A 17 -22.60 -5.76 5.00
N ASP A 18 -23.48 -4.93 4.44
CA ASP A 18 -23.18 -3.73 3.63
C ASP A 18 -22.23 -3.97 2.43
N LEU A 19 -22.16 -5.20 1.90
CA LEU A 19 -21.41 -5.54 0.68
C LEU A 19 -22.32 -5.50 -0.56
N HIS A 20 -22.08 -4.51 -1.44
CA HIS A 20 -22.91 -4.22 -2.62
C HIS A 20 -22.09 -4.23 -3.92
N PRO A 21 -22.64 -4.70 -5.05
CA PRO A 21 -21.96 -4.64 -6.34
C PRO A 21 -21.82 -3.18 -6.83
N VAL A 22 -20.69 -2.87 -7.46
CA VAL A 22 -20.35 -1.51 -7.92
C VAL A 22 -19.61 -1.56 -9.27
N THR A 23 -19.83 -0.54 -10.10
CA THR A 23 -18.98 -0.24 -11.27
C THR A 23 -18.09 0.95 -10.93
N LEU A 24 -16.79 0.82 -11.13
CA LEU A 24 -15.78 1.84 -10.90
C LEU A 24 -15.14 2.25 -12.23
N THR A 25 -14.80 3.52 -12.40
CA THR A 25 -13.99 3.97 -13.55
C THR A 25 -12.58 4.32 -13.07
N VAL A 26 -11.57 3.68 -13.65
CA VAL A 26 -10.16 3.86 -13.32
C VAL A 26 -9.38 3.99 -14.63
N ASN A 27 -8.60 5.06 -14.80
CA ASN A 27 -7.86 5.35 -16.05
C ASN A 27 -8.76 5.35 -17.32
N GLY A 28 -10.03 5.72 -17.18
CA GLY A 28 -11.03 5.63 -18.25
C GLY A 28 -11.51 4.21 -18.58
N GLN A 29 -11.03 3.18 -17.89
CA GLN A 29 -11.50 1.80 -17.98
C GLN A 29 -12.55 1.51 -16.88
N SER A 30 -13.63 0.82 -17.23
CA SER A 30 -14.68 0.45 -16.28
C SER A 30 -14.45 -0.95 -15.70
N TRP A 31 -14.40 -1.03 -14.37
CA TRP A 31 -14.21 -2.24 -13.59
C TRP A 31 -15.50 -2.60 -12.84
N GLN A 32 -15.77 -3.90 -12.69
CA GLN A 32 -16.86 -4.40 -11.86
C GLN A 32 -16.29 -5.01 -10.58
N GLY A 33 -16.97 -4.82 -9.46
CA GLY A 33 -16.54 -5.38 -8.18
C GLY A 33 -17.62 -5.22 -7.11
N TRP A 34 -17.20 -5.30 -5.85
CA TRP A 34 -18.06 -5.07 -4.69
C TRP A 34 -17.46 -4.00 -3.78
N GLN A 35 -18.30 -3.14 -3.20
CA GLN A 35 -17.96 -2.15 -2.19
C GLN A 35 -18.56 -2.57 -0.84
N LYS A 36 -17.77 -2.45 0.23
CA LYS A 36 -18.24 -2.48 1.61
C LYS A 36 -18.40 -1.06 2.14
N GLY A 37 -19.52 -0.77 2.79
CA GLY A 37 -19.90 0.57 3.25
C GLY A 37 -18.89 1.23 4.20
N ARG A 38 -18.79 2.57 4.14
CA ARG A 38 -17.87 3.40 4.94
C ARG A 38 -18.00 3.13 6.45
N LEU A 39 -16.87 2.83 7.11
CA LEU A 39 -16.80 2.77 8.57
C LEU A 39 -17.12 4.15 9.18
N LYS A 40 -17.94 4.17 10.24
CA LYS A 40 -18.37 5.42 10.90
C LYS A 40 -17.20 6.08 11.64
N GLU A 41 -17.26 7.40 11.68
CA GLU A 41 -16.10 8.26 11.97
C GLU A 41 -15.48 8.04 13.35
N GLY A 42 -14.16 7.85 13.32
CA GLY A 42 -13.24 7.81 14.46
C GLY A 42 -11.82 8.01 13.92
N ALA A 43 -10.90 8.48 14.76
CA ALA A 43 -9.49 8.68 14.38
C ALA A 43 -8.72 7.35 14.40
N PHE A 44 -9.01 6.50 13.43
CA PHE A 44 -8.32 5.22 13.19
C PHE A 44 -7.05 5.46 12.37
N LYS A 45 -5.93 4.74 12.63
CA LYS A 45 -4.86 4.65 11.63
C LYS A 45 -5.42 3.84 10.45
N GLU A 46 -5.06 4.17 9.19
CA GLU A 46 -5.73 3.56 8.02
C GLU A 46 -5.53 2.02 7.93
N SER A 47 -4.52 1.46 8.62
CA SER A 47 -4.38 0.01 8.88
C SER A 47 -5.57 -0.61 9.62
N ASP A 48 -6.12 0.11 10.59
CA ASP A 48 -7.20 -0.34 11.47
C ASP A 48 -8.53 -0.31 10.70
N VAL A 49 -8.67 0.61 9.73
CA VAL A 49 -9.81 0.72 8.81
C VAL A 49 -9.93 -0.56 7.99
N PHE A 50 -8.83 -1.06 7.41
CA PHE A 50 -8.86 -2.35 6.70
C PHE A 50 -9.21 -3.50 7.65
N ALA A 51 -8.57 -3.55 8.81
CA ALA A 51 -8.78 -4.64 9.77
C ALA A 51 -10.23 -4.69 10.32
N ALA A 52 -10.88 -3.53 10.46
CA ALA A 52 -12.28 -3.41 10.88
C ALA A 52 -13.31 -3.74 9.78
N HIS A 53 -12.91 -3.81 8.50
CA HIS A 53 -13.75 -4.32 7.41
C HIS A 53 -13.77 -5.86 7.32
N LEU A 54 -12.86 -6.55 8.00
CA LEU A 54 -12.75 -8.01 7.93
C LEU A 54 -13.68 -8.74 8.91
N LYS A 55 -14.11 -9.94 8.52
CA LYS A 55 -14.99 -10.80 9.32
C LYS A 55 -14.30 -11.43 10.56
N THR A 56 -12.97 -11.43 10.59
CA THR A 56 -12.15 -11.98 11.68
C THR A 56 -11.59 -10.87 12.57
N LYS A 57 -11.18 -11.19 13.81
CA LYS A 57 -10.69 -10.18 14.76
C LYS A 57 -9.42 -9.52 14.24
N ALA A 58 -9.53 -8.22 13.97
CA ALA A 58 -8.48 -7.31 13.53
C ALA A 58 -7.10 -7.53 14.22
N ASN A 59 -6.15 -8.07 13.46
CA ASN A 59 -4.72 -7.87 13.66
C ASN A 59 -4.02 -7.80 12.28
N ARG A 60 -2.76 -7.34 12.22
CA ARG A 60 -2.01 -7.17 10.97
C ARG A 60 -1.94 -8.47 10.16
N ASP A 61 -1.66 -9.59 10.82
CA ASP A 61 -1.55 -10.91 10.17
C ASP A 61 -2.86 -11.31 9.47
N SER A 62 -4.01 -11.01 10.06
CA SER A 62 -5.33 -11.26 9.48
C SER A 62 -5.60 -10.39 8.25
N VAL A 63 -5.09 -9.15 8.21
CA VAL A 63 -5.14 -8.28 7.04
C VAL A 63 -4.30 -8.85 5.90
N GLU A 64 -3.04 -9.18 6.17
CA GLU A 64 -2.14 -9.77 5.18
C GLU A 64 -2.66 -11.14 4.70
N GLN A 65 -3.28 -11.95 5.55
CA GLN A 65 -3.88 -13.23 5.17
C GLN A 65 -5.13 -13.04 4.30
N ALA A 66 -6.07 -12.17 4.68
CA ALA A 66 -7.27 -11.88 3.90
C ALA A 66 -6.92 -11.38 2.50
N TRP A 67 -5.93 -10.50 2.42
CA TRP A 67 -5.39 -9.96 1.19
C TRP A 67 -4.72 -11.05 0.32
N ARG A 68 -3.83 -11.88 0.88
CA ARG A 68 -3.19 -13.01 0.15
C ARG A 68 -4.22 -13.99 -0.42
N LEU A 69 -5.32 -14.23 0.29
CA LEU A 69 -6.42 -15.10 -0.18
C LEU A 69 -7.19 -14.49 -1.37
N CYS A 70 -7.37 -13.17 -1.42
CA CYS A 70 -7.96 -12.46 -2.55
C CYS A 70 -7.02 -12.40 -3.75
N HIS A 71 -5.73 -12.06 -3.53
CA HIS A 71 -4.71 -12.05 -4.57
C HIS A 71 -4.59 -13.42 -5.26
N GLY A 72 -4.52 -14.52 -4.49
CA GLY A 72 -4.50 -15.89 -5.01
C GLY A 72 -5.76 -16.34 -5.77
N ARG A 73 -6.73 -15.43 -5.98
CA ARG A 73 -7.93 -15.62 -6.79
C ARG A 73 -8.10 -14.57 -7.89
N ASP A 74 -7.10 -13.72 -8.12
CA ASP A 74 -7.17 -12.59 -9.06
C ASP A 74 -8.28 -11.59 -8.68
N ILE A 75 -8.29 -11.20 -7.40
CA ILE A 75 -9.22 -10.22 -6.81
C ILE A 75 -8.42 -9.18 -6.04
N ARG A 76 -8.39 -7.95 -6.54
CA ARG A 76 -7.73 -6.83 -5.89
C ARG A 76 -8.58 -6.30 -4.72
N LEU A 77 -7.95 -6.00 -3.59
CA LEU A 77 -8.54 -5.21 -2.51
C LEU A 77 -7.99 -3.77 -2.54
N TRP A 78 -8.86 -2.77 -2.32
CA TRP A 78 -8.52 -1.34 -2.33
C TRP A 78 -9.38 -0.55 -1.34
N ILE A 79 -8.78 0.33 -0.53
CA ILE A 79 -9.50 1.31 0.29
C ILE A 79 -9.37 2.69 -0.35
N ASN A 80 -10.50 3.38 -0.53
CA ASN A 80 -10.50 4.76 -1.02
C ASN A 80 -10.33 5.77 0.13
N GLY A 81 -10.04 7.02 -0.21
CA GLY A 81 -9.91 8.13 0.75
C GLY A 81 -11.17 8.51 1.54
N THR A 82 -12.27 7.75 1.47
CA THR A 82 -13.42 7.89 2.36
C THR A 82 -13.55 6.74 3.38
N GLY A 83 -12.64 5.76 3.37
CA GLY A 83 -12.69 4.58 4.24
C GLY A 83 -13.63 3.47 3.74
N SER A 84 -14.03 3.50 2.47
CA SER A 84 -14.76 2.40 1.83
C SER A 84 -13.79 1.37 1.26
N LEU A 85 -14.01 0.08 1.54
CA LEU A 85 -13.22 -1.03 0.99
C LEU A 85 -13.90 -1.58 -0.26
N PHE A 86 -13.11 -1.92 -1.27
CA PHE A 86 -13.53 -2.48 -2.54
C PHE A 86 -12.82 -3.80 -2.83
N ALA A 87 -13.51 -4.71 -3.52
CA ALA A 87 -12.99 -5.97 -4.04
C ALA A 87 -13.26 -6.06 -5.56
N ILE A 88 -12.20 -6.11 -6.37
CA ILE A 88 -12.27 -5.88 -7.82
C ILE A 88 -11.51 -7.01 -8.55
N PRO A 89 -12.20 -7.96 -9.22
CA PRO A 89 -11.55 -9.04 -9.96
C PRO A 89 -10.75 -8.55 -11.18
N GLN A 90 -9.67 -9.24 -11.50
CA GLN A 90 -8.87 -9.06 -12.73
C GLN A 90 -8.21 -7.68 -12.88
N MET A 91 -8.23 -6.86 -11.82
CA MET A 91 -7.67 -5.51 -11.82
C MET A 91 -6.16 -5.55 -11.59
N PRO A 92 -5.32 -5.06 -12.53
CA PRO A 92 -3.86 -5.10 -12.39
C PRO A 92 -3.36 -4.44 -11.10
N ALA A 93 -2.31 -5.00 -10.50
CA ALA A 93 -1.76 -4.51 -9.23
C ALA A 93 -1.30 -3.02 -9.29
N LEU A 94 -0.89 -2.54 -10.47
CA LEU A 94 -0.48 -1.15 -10.76
C LEU A 94 -1.63 -0.19 -11.15
N ALA A 95 -2.90 -0.60 -11.13
CA ALA A 95 -4.01 0.22 -11.64
C ALA A 95 -4.45 1.36 -10.68
N ILE A 96 -3.56 2.34 -10.49
CA ILE A 96 -3.68 3.79 -10.21
C ILE A 96 -4.38 4.38 -8.96
N PRO A 97 -5.67 4.25 -8.59
CA PRO A 97 -6.27 4.99 -7.44
C PRO A 97 -5.79 4.64 -6.03
N ALA A 98 -4.65 3.95 -5.91
CA ALA A 98 -3.78 4.00 -4.74
C ALA A 98 -2.71 5.10 -4.91
N CYS A 99 -2.05 5.16 -6.07
CA CYS A 99 -1.04 6.17 -6.44
C CYS A 99 -1.61 7.59 -6.65
N GLU A 100 -2.91 7.76 -6.89
CA GLU A 100 -3.55 9.10 -6.99
C GLU A 100 -3.50 9.92 -5.69
N ARG A 101 -3.20 9.29 -4.55
CA ARG A 101 -3.04 9.94 -3.23
C ARG A 101 -1.62 9.88 -2.69
N VAL A 102 -0.67 9.34 -3.46
CA VAL A 102 0.73 9.18 -3.03
C VAL A 102 1.46 10.53 -3.14
N GLY A 103 2.10 10.98 -2.06
CA GLY A 103 2.89 12.23 -2.02
C GLY A 103 2.09 13.53 -1.85
N THR A 104 0.77 13.48 -1.62
CA THR A 104 -0.13 14.66 -1.72
C THR A 104 -0.45 15.33 -0.37
N HIS A 105 0.42 15.24 0.63
CA HIS A 105 0.23 15.92 1.93
C HIS A 105 0.96 17.28 1.94
N ASN A 106 2.22 17.31 1.51
CA ASN A 106 2.93 18.52 1.15
C ASN A 106 2.15 19.39 0.15
N SER A 107 2.12 20.71 0.38
CA SER A 107 1.56 21.68 -0.56
C SER A 107 2.54 21.95 -1.71
N TRP A 108 2.70 20.98 -2.61
CA TRP A 108 3.54 21.13 -3.79
C TRP A 108 2.96 22.17 -4.75
N ASP A 109 3.53 23.38 -4.83
CA ASP A 109 3.27 24.34 -5.95
C ASP A 109 3.85 23.84 -7.30
N ARG A 110 3.93 22.51 -7.49
CA ARG A 110 4.51 21.73 -8.60
C ARG A 110 3.84 20.34 -8.74
N GLU A 111 2.54 20.24 -8.46
CA GLU A 111 1.82 18.97 -8.21
C GLU A 111 2.08 17.83 -9.21
N GLU A 112 2.07 18.10 -10.52
CA GLU A 112 2.13 17.04 -11.54
C GLU A 112 3.49 16.34 -11.63
N ASP A 113 4.60 17.09 -11.63
CA ASP A 113 5.94 16.51 -11.88
C ASP A 113 6.43 15.64 -10.69
N ALA A 114 6.13 16.05 -9.45
CA ALA A 114 6.53 15.31 -8.25
C ALA A 114 5.72 14.02 -8.07
N LEU A 115 4.39 14.10 -8.20
CA LEU A 115 3.51 12.93 -8.21
C LEU A 115 3.94 11.93 -9.29
N ARG A 116 4.31 12.45 -10.47
CA ARG A 116 4.81 11.65 -11.58
C ARG A 116 6.16 10.99 -11.29
N GLU A 117 7.15 11.66 -10.68
CA GLU A 117 8.42 11.00 -10.36
C GLU A 117 8.22 9.84 -9.37
N VAL A 118 7.31 9.98 -8.40
CA VAL A 118 6.95 8.85 -7.52
C VAL A 118 6.26 7.73 -8.29
N GLN A 119 5.33 8.04 -9.20
CA GLN A 119 4.65 7.04 -10.04
C GLN A 119 5.62 6.31 -11.00
N ASP A 120 6.50 7.04 -11.68
CA ASP A 120 7.52 6.47 -12.58
C ASP A 120 8.51 5.59 -11.78
N THR A 121 8.91 6.01 -10.57
CA THR A 121 9.78 5.23 -9.66
C THR A 121 9.09 3.97 -9.14
N LEU A 122 7.81 4.05 -8.77
CA LEU A 122 7.02 2.87 -8.36
C LEU A 122 6.80 1.90 -9.53
N ALA A 123 6.64 2.40 -10.75
CA ALA A 123 6.56 1.58 -11.96
C ALA A 123 7.90 0.89 -12.28
N GLU A 124 9.03 1.57 -12.08
CA GLU A 124 10.39 1.01 -12.21
C GLU A 124 10.63 -0.13 -11.20
N ILE A 125 10.31 0.09 -9.92
CA ILE A 125 10.37 -0.96 -8.89
C ILE A 125 9.48 -2.16 -9.27
N TYR A 126 8.23 -1.91 -9.69
CA TYR A 126 7.28 -2.95 -10.08
C TYR A 126 7.75 -3.77 -11.28
N HIS A 127 8.42 -3.13 -12.26
CA HIS A 127 8.98 -3.81 -13.42
C HIS A 127 10.03 -4.87 -13.03
N HIS A 128 10.78 -4.61 -11.97
CA HIS A 128 11.84 -5.48 -11.47
C HIS A 128 11.38 -6.48 -10.39
N CYS A 129 10.35 -6.15 -9.62
CA CYS A 129 9.61 -7.10 -8.78
C CYS A 129 8.17 -6.60 -8.59
N PRO A 130 7.16 -7.27 -9.17
CA PRO A 130 5.77 -6.92 -8.96
C PRO A 130 5.42 -6.89 -7.47
N PHE A 131 4.84 -5.78 -7.04
CA PHE A 131 4.27 -5.60 -5.70
C PHE A 131 2.81 -5.21 -5.82
N GLU A 132 2.02 -5.48 -4.79
CA GLU A 132 0.65 -4.99 -4.71
C GLU A 132 0.47 -4.15 -3.44
N ILE A 133 -0.15 -2.99 -3.63
CA ILE A 133 -0.33 -1.98 -2.59
C ILE A 133 -1.42 -2.43 -1.62
N LEU A 134 -1.05 -2.66 -0.36
CA LEU A 134 -1.95 -2.97 0.75
C LEU A 134 -2.78 -1.73 1.14
N TYR A 135 -2.12 -0.56 1.15
CA TYR A 135 -2.67 0.72 1.55
C TYR A 135 -1.88 1.87 0.91
N ALA A 136 -2.59 2.93 0.51
CA ALA A 136 -2.00 4.22 0.12
C ALA A 136 -2.88 5.38 0.58
N GLY A 137 -2.26 6.39 1.17
CA GLY A 137 -2.88 7.63 1.60
C GLY A 137 -1.96 8.82 1.42
N THR A 138 -2.49 10.01 1.72
CA THR A 138 -1.84 11.30 1.47
C THR A 138 -0.42 11.39 2.04
N ALA A 139 -0.16 10.69 3.15
CA ALA A 139 1.11 10.71 3.90
C ALA A 139 1.90 9.38 3.88
N SER A 140 1.42 8.31 3.21
CA SER A 140 2.12 7.00 3.22
C SER A 140 1.66 5.99 2.17
N LEU A 141 2.56 5.05 1.84
CA LEU A 141 2.34 3.86 1.03
C LEU A 141 2.83 2.61 1.76
N ASN A 142 2.04 1.54 1.71
CA ASN A 142 2.40 0.21 2.20
C ASN A 142 2.03 -0.83 1.14
N ALA A 143 3.02 -1.57 0.63
CA ALA A 143 2.85 -2.59 -0.41
C ALA A 143 3.69 -3.83 -0.13
N ALA A 144 3.17 -5.02 -0.44
CA ALA A 144 3.92 -6.27 -0.33
C ALA A 144 4.44 -6.71 -1.71
N PHE A 145 5.69 -7.17 -1.79
CA PHE A 145 6.18 -7.82 -3.00
C PHE A 145 5.47 -9.16 -3.20
N LEU A 146 5.13 -9.48 -4.46
CA LEU A 146 4.42 -10.72 -4.81
C LEU A 146 5.38 -11.92 -4.85
N GLU A 147 6.67 -11.68 -5.05
CA GLU A 147 7.75 -12.67 -4.98
C GLU A 147 8.86 -12.17 -4.03
N PRO A 148 9.64 -13.05 -3.37
CA PRO A 148 10.72 -12.62 -2.49
C PRO A 148 11.84 -11.89 -3.24
N ILE A 149 12.14 -10.66 -2.84
CA ILE A 149 13.20 -9.85 -3.45
C ILE A 149 14.59 -10.37 -3.05
N THR A 150 15.50 -10.38 -4.01
CA THR A 150 16.92 -10.66 -3.79
C THR A 150 17.63 -9.47 -3.15
N ARG A 151 18.86 -9.70 -2.65
CA ARG A 151 19.72 -8.65 -2.11
C ARG A 151 19.93 -7.51 -3.11
N GLN A 152 20.26 -7.86 -4.35
CA GLN A 152 20.54 -6.90 -5.42
C GLN A 152 19.30 -6.07 -5.79
N GLN A 153 18.11 -6.67 -5.78
CA GLN A 153 16.86 -5.92 -5.93
C GLN A 153 16.64 -4.98 -4.74
N ALA A 154 16.89 -5.41 -3.50
CA ALA A 154 16.73 -4.55 -2.33
C ALA A 154 17.66 -3.33 -2.34
N GLU A 155 18.91 -3.49 -2.78
CA GLU A 155 19.90 -2.40 -2.95
C GLU A 155 19.44 -1.41 -4.03
N MET A 156 19.06 -1.90 -5.20
CA MET A 156 18.53 -1.09 -6.30
C MET A 156 17.23 -0.37 -5.93
N PHE A 157 16.32 -1.04 -5.19
CA PHE A 157 15.08 -0.43 -4.70
C PHE A 157 15.34 0.63 -3.64
N ALA A 158 16.35 0.45 -2.79
CA ALA A 158 16.77 1.48 -1.85
C ALA A 158 17.31 2.72 -2.56
N GLU A 159 18.12 2.57 -3.62
CA GLU A 159 18.58 3.69 -4.46
C GLU A 159 17.40 4.42 -5.14
N LEU A 160 16.43 3.68 -5.68
CA LEU A 160 15.24 4.24 -6.31
C LEU A 160 14.35 5.00 -5.31
N ILE A 161 14.11 4.44 -4.12
CA ILE A 161 13.34 5.11 -3.05
C ILE A 161 14.08 6.37 -2.57
N ASN A 162 15.41 6.34 -2.44
CA ASN A 162 16.21 7.48 -2.02
C ASN A 162 16.20 8.64 -3.04
N ARG A 163 15.73 8.44 -4.28
CA ARG A 163 15.49 9.55 -5.23
C ARG A 163 14.22 10.34 -4.91
N ILE A 164 13.18 9.67 -4.39
CA ILE A 164 11.86 10.26 -4.14
C ILE A 164 11.61 10.62 -2.68
N ALA A 165 12.39 10.05 -1.75
CA ALA A 165 12.34 10.35 -0.32
C ALA A 165 13.05 11.68 0.01
N PHE A 166 12.49 12.81 -0.44
CA PHE A 166 12.90 14.14 0.01
C PHE A 166 12.38 14.39 1.43
N GLU A 167 13.32 14.62 2.37
CA GLU A 167 13.07 15.10 3.74
C GLU A 167 12.08 14.28 4.60
N THR A 168 11.81 13.03 4.23
CA THR A 168 10.79 12.19 4.87
C THR A 168 11.18 11.76 6.30
N GLU A 169 10.40 12.12 7.32
CA GLU A 169 10.42 11.43 8.62
C GLU A 169 9.93 9.98 8.45
N ASN A 170 10.87 9.11 8.11
CA ASN A 170 10.57 7.72 7.80
C ASN A 170 10.34 6.94 9.11
N GLU A 171 9.07 6.66 9.46
CA GLU A 171 8.63 5.95 10.70
C GLU A 171 9.45 4.66 10.94
N TRP A 172 9.98 4.02 9.89
CA TRP A 172 10.87 2.86 9.99
C TRP A 172 12.29 3.17 10.45
N LEU A 173 12.88 4.26 9.95
CA LEU A 173 14.16 4.74 10.46
C LEU A 173 13.98 5.25 11.91
N GLY A 174 12.80 5.78 12.24
CA GLY A 174 12.35 6.01 13.62
C GLY A 174 12.36 4.74 14.48
N GLU A 175 11.63 3.69 14.06
CA GLU A 175 11.62 2.38 14.74
C GLU A 175 13.02 1.76 14.93
N LEU A 176 13.97 2.05 14.04
CA LEU A 176 15.34 1.54 14.10
C LEU A 176 16.22 2.41 15.00
N ALA A 177 16.07 3.73 14.98
CA ALA A 177 16.72 4.63 15.94
C ALA A 177 16.24 4.38 17.38
N ASP A 178 14.94 4.15 17.58
CA ASP A 178 14.35 3.72 18.87
C ASP A 178 14.93 2.38 19.39
N ARG A 179 15.43 1.54 18.48
CA ARG A 179 16.13 0.27 18.80
C ARG A 179 17.66 0.41 18.89
N GLY A 180 18.21 1.56 18.51
CA GLY A 180 19.66 1.78 18.41
C GLY A 180 20.32 1.05 17.23
N GLU A 181 19.55 0.69 16.19
CA GLU A 181 20.04 0.01 14.99
C GLU A 181 20.63 0.98 13.95
N ILE A 182 20.33 2.29 14.06
CA ILE A 182 20.96 3.39 13.31
C ILE A 182 21.13 4.64 14.19
N GLU A 183 22.00 5.56 13.76
CA GLU A 183 22.18 6.86 14.39
C GLU A 183 21.21 7.91 13.81
N ALA A 184 20.81 8.87 14.65
CA ALA A 184 20.10 10.08 14.21
C ALA A 184 21.08 11.27 14.16
N ASP A 185 20.77 12.27 13.32
CA ASP A 185 21.59 13.47 13.20
C ASP A 185 21.38 14.48 14.35
N GLU A 186 22.05 15.64 14.24
CA GLU A 186 22.00 16.73 15.23
C GLU A 186 20.61 17.37 15.41
N ASN A 187 19.66 17.11 14.50
CA ASN A 187 18.26 17.55 14.59
C ASN A 187 17.34 16.43 15.10
N GLY A 188 17.85 15.20 15.25
CA GLY A 188 17.10 14.02 15.65
C GLY A 188 16.51 13.22 14.47
N VAL A 189 16.84 13.57 13.22
CA VAL A 189 16.34 12.82 12.05
C VAL A 189 17.15 11.52 11.90
N PRO A 190 16.51 10.33 11.86
CA PRO A 190 17.21 9.06 11.72
C PRO A 190 17.94 8.91 10.36
N GLN A 191 19.27 8.79 10.39
CA GLN A 191 20.11 8.78 9.18
C GLN A 191 20.29 7.35 8.64
N GLY A 192 19.23 6.83 8.03
CA GLY A 192 19.27 5.59 7.25
C GLY A 192 20.00 5.78 5.93
N ASN A 193 21.08 5.05 5.71
CA ASN A 193 21.75 5.00 4.40
C ASN A 193 21.11 3.93 3.49
N ILE A 194 21.51 3.91 2.21
CA ILE A 194 21.00 2.95 1.20
C ILE A 194 21.15 1.49 1.67
N GLN A 195 22.23 1.15 2.38
CA GLN A 195 22.45 -0.19 2.94
C GLN A 195 21.42 -0.53 4.03
N THR A 196 21.11 0.39 4.95
CA THR A 196 20.03 0.21 5.95
C THR A 196 18.68 -0.03 5.25
N LEU A 197 18.32 0.81 4.28
CA LEU A 197 17.05 0.69 3.59
C LEU A 197 16.94 -0.64 2.81
N ALA A 198 18.02 -1.08 2.16
CA ALA A 198 18.11 -2.38 1.50
C ALA A 198 18.00 -3.55 2.50
N ASP A 199 18.63 -3.44 3.68
CA ASP A 199 18.50 -4.43 4.76
C ASP A 199 17.04 -4.54 5.22
N CYS A 200 16.34 -3.41 5.39
CA CYS A 200 14.93 -3.38 5.75
C CYS A 200 14.03 -4.02 4.68
N LEU A 201 14.19 -3.61 3.41
CA LEU A 201 13.43 -4.17 2.29
C LEU A 201 13.62 -5.70 2.19
N GLN A 202 14.86 -6.18 2.34
CA GLN A 202 15.19 -7.60 2.28
C GLN A 202 14.63 -8.39 3.47
N GLN A 203 14.65 -7.83 4.69
CA GLN A 203 14.09 -8.48 5.88
C GLN A 203 12.56 -8.53 5.86
N LYS A 204 11.91 -7.46 5.37
CA LYS A 204 10.48 -7.22 5.54
C LYS A 204 9.66 -7.63 4.32
N GLN A 205 10.29 -7.72 3.14
CA GLN A 205 9.66 -8.14 1.88
C GLN A 205 8.44 -7.28 1.50
N ALA A 206 8.51 -5.98 1.84
CA ALA A 206 7.47 -5.00 1.62
C ALA A 206 8.08 -3.59 1.42
N LEU A 207 7.43 -2.77 0.60
CA LEU A 207 7.67 -1.33 0.48
C LEU A 207 6.85 -0.60 1.54
N HIS A 208 7.52 0.20 2.35
CA HIS A 208 6.88 1.12 3.29
C HIS A 208 7.49 2.51 3.05
N LEU A 209 6.70 3.41 2.48
CA LEU A 209 7.09 4.79 2.17
C LEU A 209 6.20 5.75 2.96
N TYR A 210 6.78 6.88 3.35
CA TYR A 210 6.12 7.96 4.07
C TYR A 210 6.51 9.27 3.40
N TRP A 211 5.66 10.29 3.51
CA TRP A 211 5.90 11.63 3.00
C TRP A 211 5.09 12.63 3.81
N ASP A 212 5.73 13.75 4.16
CA ASP A 212 5.07 14.94 4.70
C ASP A 212 4.23 15.69 3.65
#